data_AF-A0A485KL37-F1
#
_entry.id   AF-A0A485KL37-F1
#
_cell.length_a   1.000
_cell.length_b   1.000
_cell.length_c   1.000
_cell.angle_alpha   90.00
_cell.angle_beta   90.00
_cell.angle_gamma   90.00
#
_symmetry.space_group_name_H-M   'P 1'
#
loop_
_entity.id
_entity.type
_entity.pdbx_description
1 polymer ?
#
loop_
_entity_poly.entity_id
_entity_poly.type
_entity_poly.pdbx_seq_one_letter_code
_entity_poly.pdbx_strand_id
1 'polypeptide(L)'
;MEKFCPVFRPTPEEFASFSTYVRHVIEPKCLDIGMCKVVPPPGFFSRSYDDIDFTIPAPLTQHVAGKKGVFHVDLVERKSMSVADFRARPIHPPLGKSNAHVDADDVDAVERKFWKGLRPTMDPPTYGADVVGSFFGDDPAMSWNVNKLDTILRTVDLPGITQAMLYFGMWSAIFAMHTEDMELYSINFLHTGKPKIWYTVPPQHAARVERICQTMFPDEYMACQQFLRHKTSLISPSKMHEFDIPYCKAVQGPGEFIITFPRAYHQGFNTGFNIAESVNFATLRWIPRALEAKLCKCMPDNVTLDMDLFLTQLFTSFPLGHSHALEPDDWVFSCQCAKYASSVDSNVEVEDKWFECTQCKIWCHLGCRYPDLWSKQEDELPTTLLCHRCDATPPDDPATAMSPPPDMKRGGRKRDMCVKNAMIWIQSTPESVRQAKVVTVAGKFLRVHFKGEASVTDEWIPFDSASILGATTPPKRNKTKQPKPSLAKPAPKKAPKKTTLAISRRRKAPVAT
;
A
#
# COMPACT_ATOMS: atom_id res chain seq x y z
N MET A 1 -18.09 8.97 -17.22
CA MET A 1 -19.44 8.98 -16.61
C MET A 1 -19.27 8.59 -15.15
N GLU A 2 -19.62 9.50 -14.25
CA GLU A 2 -19.65 9.27 -12.81
C GLU A 2 -20.74 8.25 -12.48
N LYS A 3 -20.40 7.22 -11.69
CA LYS A 3 -21.37 6.26 -11.16
C LYS A 3 -21.56 6.53 -9.67
N PHE A 4 -22.79 6.44 -9.19
CA PHE A 4 -23.06 6.48 -7.76
C PHE A 4 -22.61 5.18 -7.08
N CYS A 5 -22.03 5.32 -5.89
CA CYS A 5 -21.64 4.19 -5.05
C CYS A 5 -22.88 3.41 -4.59
N PRO A 6 -22.94 2.08 -4.80
CA PRO A 6 -24.02 1.25 -4.27
C PRO A 6 -24.11 1.39 -2.76
N VAL A 7 -25.35 1.50 -2.25
CA VAL A 7 -25.62 1.62 -0.83
C VAL A 7 -26.45 0.44 -0.35
N PHE A 8 -25.91 -0.32 0.60
CA PHE A 8 -26.55 -1.48 1.22
C PHE A 8 -27.16 -1.10 2.57
N ARG A 9 -28.31 -1.70 2.90
CA ARG A 9 -29.05 -1.52 4.15
C ARG A 9 -29.46 -2.89 4.69
N PRO A 10 -28.51 -3.67 5.22
CA PRO A 10 -28.80 -5.00 5.74
C PRO A 10 -29.80 -4.95 6.89
N THR A 11 -30.66 -5.96 6.92
CA THR A 11 -31.42 -6.34 8.12
C THR A 11 -30.48 -6.82 9.23
N PRO A 12 -30.90 -6.81 10.51
CA PRO A 12 -30.12 -7.40 11.60
C PRO A 12 -29.64 -8.82 11.32
N GLU A 13 -30.46 -9.64 10.69
CA GLU A 13 -30.16 -11.03 10.33
C GLU A 13 -29.08 -11.11 9.24
N GLU A 14 -29.19 -10.29 8.18
CA GLU A 14 -28.17 -10.20 7.14
C GLU A 14 -26.85 -9.64 7.68
N PHE A 15 -26.92 -8.74 8.67
CA PHE A 15 -25.75 -8.11 9.29
C PHE A 15 -25.05 -9.02 10.31
N ALA A 16 -25.64 -10.16 10.69
CA ALA A 16 -25.12 -11.03 11.74
C ALA A 16 -23.76 -11.69 11.42
N SER A 17 -23.42 -11.82 10.13
CA SER A 17 -22.13 -12.36 9.68
C SER A 17 -21.50 -11.47 8.61
N PHE A 18 -20.41 -10.80 8.98
CA PHE A 18 -19.64 -9.95 8.08
C PHE A 18 -19.16 -10.70 6.83
N SER A 19 -18.48 -11.83 7.01
CA SER A 19 -17.91 -12.63 5.90
C SER A 19 -18.98 -13.13 4.94
N THR A 20 -20.08 -13.68 5.46
CA THR A 20 -21.22 -14.16 4.66
C THR A 20 -21.85 -13.01 3.88
N TYR A 21 -22.12 -11.87 4.53
CA TYR A 21 -22.75 -10.72 3.85
C TYR A 21 -21.85 -10.15 2.75
N VAL A 22 -20.55 -10.01 3.03
CA VAL A 22 -19.59 -9.55 2.03
C VAL A 22 -19.57 -10.49 0.83
N ARG A 23 -19.39 -11.79 1.07
CA ARG A 23 -19.24 -12.81 0.02
C ARG A 23 -20.46 -12.94 -0.88
N HIS A 24 -21.67 -13.02 -0.31
CA HIS A 24 -22.86 -13.36 -1.10
C HIS A 24 -23.68 -12.15 -1.55
N VAL A 25 -23.57 -11.01 -0.85
CA VAL A 25 -24.41 -9.83 -1.14
C VAL A 25 -23.60 -8.71 -1.77
N ILE A 26 -22.48 -8.34 -1.16
CA ILE A 26 -21.68 -7.17 -1.56
C ILE A 26 -20.82 -7.49 -2.77
N GLU A 27 -20.00 -8.55 -2.71
CA GLU A 27 -19.02 -8.86 -3.75
C GLU A 27 -19.66 -8.97 -5.13
N PRO A 28 -20.70 -9.80 -5.38
CA PRO A 28 -21.25 -10.00 -6.72
C PRO A 28 -21.78 -8.72 -7.37
N LYS A 29 -22.12 -7.70 -6.58
CA LYS A 29 -22.71 -6.44 -7.05
C LYS A 29 -21.70 -5.31 -7.22
N CYS A 30 -20.47 -5.48 -6.73
CA CYS A 30 -19.52 -4.37 -6.59
C CYS A 30 -18.13 -4.63 -7.21
N LEU A 31 -17.87 -5.81 -7.79
CA LEU A 31 -16.60 -6.13 -8.45
C LEU A 31 -16.21 -5.09 -9.52
N ASP A 32 -17.16 -4.68 -10.36
CA ASP A 32 -16.93 -3.72 -11.45
C ASP A 32 -17.00 -2.24 -11.01
N ILE A 33 -17.08 -1.99 -9.69
CA ILE A 33 -17.22 -0.65 -9.11
C ILE A 33 -16.03 -0.35 -8.20
N GLY A 34 -15.63 -1.31 -7.38
CA GLY A 34 -14.47 -1.21 -6.50
C GLY A 34 -14.74 -0.59 -5.11
N MET A 35 -15.97 -0.13 -4.85
CA MET A 35 -16.36 0.44 -3.57
C MET A 35 -17.87 0.28 -3.35
N CYS A 36 -18.27 0.10 -2.09
CA CYS A 36 -19.66 0.21 -1.67
C CYS A 36 -19.79 0.93 -0.33
N LYS A 37 -21.01 1.39 -0.04
CA LYS A 37 -21.40 1.94 1.25
C LYS A 37 -22.37 1.01 1.95
N VAL A 38 -22.20 0.77 3.24
CA VAL A 38 -23.12 -0.01 4.07
C VAL A 38 -23.65 0.86 5.19
N VAL A 39 -24.97 1.01 5.27
CA VAL A 39 -25.65 1.65 6.39
C VAL A 39 -26.12 0.53 7.31
N PRO A 40 -25.50 0.36 8.48
CA PRO A 40 -25.79 -0.75 9.38
C PRO A 40 -27.20 -0.62 10.00
N PRO A 41 -27.79 -1.73 10.47
CA PRO A 41 -29.08 -1.70 11.13
C PRO A 41 -29.02 -0.90 12.43
N PRO A 42 -30.13 -0.25 12.85
CA PRO A 42 -30.19 0.45 14.13
C PRO A 42 -29.81 -0.46 15.29
N GLY A 43 -29.03 0.07 16.25
CA GLY A 43 -28.65 -0.64 17.46
C GLY A 43 -27.46 -1.60 17.33
N PHE A 44 -26.81 -1.71 16.15
CA PHE A 44 -25.66 -2.59 15.98
C PHE A 44 -24.44 -2.20 16.85
N PHE A 45 -24.26 -0.90 17.10
CA PHE A 45 -23.14 -0.35 17.87
C PHE A 45 -23.51 1.05 18.40
N SER A 46 -23.04 1.37 19.60
CA SER A 46 -23.19 2.69 20.20
C SER A 46 -22.05 2.98 21.16
N ARG A 47 -21.54 4.21 21.14
CA ARG A 47 -20.60 4.73 22.14
C ARG A 47 -20.70 6.25 22.27
N SER A 48 -20.26 6.77 23.41
CA SER A 48 -20.07 8.22 23.59
C SER A 48 -18.71 8.68 23.07
N TYR A 49 -18.67 9.90 22.52
CA TYR A 49 -17.49 10.57 21.96
C TYR A 49 -17.22 11.94 22.60
N ASP A 50 -17.91 12.28 23.70
CA ASP A 50 -17.78 13.61 24.32
C ASP A 50 -16.44 13.76 25.04
N ASP A 51 -16.01 12.72 25.76
CA ASP A 51 -14.77 12.70 26.56
C ASP A 51 -13.79 11.65 26.03
N ILE A 52 -13.22 11.90 24.85
CA ILE A 52 -12.20 11.02 24.28
C ILE A 52 -10.84 11.33 24.92
N ASP A 53 -10.46 10.53 25.90
CA ASP A 53 -9.09 10.51 26.43
C ASP A 53 -8.18 9.68 25.51
N PHE A 54 -7.69 10.32 24.46
CA PHE A 54 -6.79 9.70 23.49
C PHE A 54 -5.74 10.71 23.02
N THR A 55 -4.51 10.22 22.85
CA THR A 55 -3.38 11.00 22.32
C THR A 55 -3.07 10.56 20.91
N ILE A 56 -3.09 11.50 19.96
CA ILE A 56 -2.65 11.29 18.59
C ILE A 56 -1.12 11.39 18.59
N PRO A 57 -0.37 10.29 18.36
CA PRO A 57 1.07 10.27 18.58
C PRO A 57 1.87 11.07 17.54
N ALA A 58 1.49 10.98 16.26
CA ALA A 58 2.25 11.55 15.15
C ALA A 58 1.31 12.16 14.07
N PRO A 59 0.58 13.25 14.37
CA PRO A 59 -0.28 13.88 13.37
C PRO A 59 0.53 14.48 12.21
N LEU A 60 -0.01 14.38 10.99
CA LEU A 60 0.65 14.80 9.76
C LEU A 60 0.07 16.11 9.23
N THR A 61 0.88 17.13 9.03
CA THR A 61 0.49 18.32 8.27
C THR A 61 0.69 18.08 6.79
N GLN A 62 -0.33 18.37 5.98
CA GLN A 62 -0.38 18.02 4.56
C GLN A 62 -0.18 19.26 3.69
N HIS A 63 1.05 19.46 3.20
CA HIS A 63 1.36 20.56 2.30
C HIS A 63 1.10 20.14 0.86
N VAL A 64 0.31 20.92 0.13
CA VAL A 64 -0.12 20.56 -1.23
C VAL A 64 0.69 21.35 -2.25
N ALA A 65 1.44 20.66 -3.11
CA ALA A 65 2.11 21.24 -4.26
C ALA A 65 1.39 20.83 -5.56
N GLY A 66 1.37 21.70 -6.57
CA GLY A 66 0.76 21.39 -7.87
C GLY A 66 -0.37 22.35 -8.27
N LYS A 67 -0.99 22.06 -9.41
CA LYS A 67 -2.01 22.92 -10.04
C LYS A 67 -2.82 22.14 -11.08
N LYS A 68 -3.94 22.72 -11.53
CA LYS A 68 -4.80 22.17 -12.60
C LYS A 68 -5.25 20.72 -12.32
N GLY A 69 -5.56 20.42 -11.06
CA GLY A 69 -6.12 19.13 -10.69
C GLY A 69 -5.11 18.00 -10.55
N VAL A 70 -3.80 18.29 -10.54
CA VAL A 70 -2.72 17.34 -10.26
C VAL A 70 -1.90 17.89 -9.12
N PHE A 71 -1.82 17.15 -8.02
CA PHE A 71 -1.17 17.60 -6.80
C PHE A 71 -0.32 16.52 -6.16
N HIS A 72 0.83 16.95 -5.62
CA HIS A 72 1.65 16.19 -4.70
C HIS A 72 1.35 16.68 -3.27
N VAL A 73 1.31 15.76 -2.31
CA VAL A 73 1.04 16.04 -0.90
C VAL A 73 2.28 15.69 -0.08
N ASP A 74 2.99 16.72 0.37
CA ASP A 74 4.11 16.56 1.30
C ASP A 74 3.57 16.37 2.72
N LEU A 75 3.98 15.29 3.37
CA LEU A 75 3.57 14.94 4.73
C LEU A 75 4.63 15.38 5.72
N VAL A 76 4.27 16.25 6.66
CA VAL A 76 5.16 16.75 7.71
C VAL A 76 4.63 16.33 9.08
N GLU A 77 5.35 15.42 9.74
CA GLU A 77 5.04 14.97 11.08
C GLU A 77 5.08 16.12 12.11
N ARG A 78 4.12 16.10 13.03
CA ARG A 78 4.01 17.03 14.15
C ARG A 78 4.11 16.29 15.48
N LYS A 79 4.37 17.03 16.54
CA LYS A 79 4.36 16.51 17.91
C LYS A 79 2.98 15.95 18.25
N SER A 80 2.98 14.95 19.13
CA SER A 80 1.77 14.37 19.69
C SER A 80 0.86 15.44 20.30
N MET A 81 -0.45 15.18 20.25
CA MET A 81 -1.46 16.07 20.82
C MET A 81 -2.70 15.27 21.24
N SER A 82 -3.48 15.81 22.17
CA SER A 82 -4.75 15.20 22.54
C SER A 82 -5.80 15.36 21.43
N VAL A 83 -6.83 14.51 21.44
CA VAL A 83 -7.99 14.69 20.53
C VAL A 83 -8.70 16.01 20.77
N ALA A 84 -8.75 16.49 22.02
CA ALA A 84 -9.31 17.79 22.38
C ALA A 84 -8.53 18.94 21.72
N ASP A 85 -7.19 18.91 21.83
CA ASP A 85 -6.32 19.90 21.18
C ASP A 85 -6.47 19.85 19.66
N PHE A 86 -6.52 18.65 19.08
CA PHE A 86 -6.72 18.46 17.65
C PHE A 86 -8.04 19.07 17.17
N ARG A 87 -9.14 18.82 17.90
CA ARG A 87 -10.48 19.37 17.61
C ARG A 87 -10.53 20.88 17.75
N ALA A 88 -9.76 21.46 18.66
CA ALA A 88 -9.68 22.90 18.90
C ALA A 88 -8.80 23.65 17.89
N ARG A 89 -8.08 22.94 17.00
CA ARG A 89 -7.21 23.58 16.01
C ARG A 89 -8.01 24.49 15.07
N PRO A 90 -7.48 25.67 14.72
CA PRO A 90 -8.14 26.56 13.78
C PRO A 90 -8.26 25.91 12.41
N ILE A 91 -9.43 26.04 11.80
CA ILE A 91 -9.73 25.57 10.45
C ILE A 91 -9.72 26.76 9.50
N HIS A 92 -8.99 26.62 8.38
CA HIS A 92 -8.89 27.66 7.37
C HIS A 92 -9.34 27.16 5.98
N PRO A 93 -10.23 27.90 5.28
CA PRO A 93 -11.01 29.03 5.80
C PRO A 93 -11.98 28.57 6.91
N PRO A 94 -12.41 29.46 7.82
CA PRO A 94 -13.43 29.12 8.79
C PRO A 94 -14.65 28.55 8.06
N LEU A 95 -15.03 27.32 8.39
CA LEU A 95 -16.32 26.80 7.95
C LEU A 95 -17.37 27.64 8.71
N GLY A 96 -18.30 28.26 7.98
CA GLY A 96 -19.41 28.97 8.60
C GLY A 96 -20.19 28.04 9.52
N LYS A 97 -21.04 28.60 10.40
CA LYS A 97 -21.98 27.83 11.23
C LYS A 97 -23.07 27.22 10.33
N SER A 98 -22.74 26.30 9.42
CA SER A 98 -23.73 25.51 8.67
C SER A 98 -23.82 24.11 9.26
N ASN A 99 -25.07 23.67 9.36
CA ASN A 99 -25.57 22.64 10.25
C ASN A 99 -24.96 21.24 10.01
N ALA A 100 -25.23 20.36 10.96
CA ALA A 100 -24.78 18.97 11.02
C ALA A 100 -25.21 18.07 9.82
N HIS A 101 -25.95 18.62 8.84
CA HIS A 101 -26.41 17.92 7.65
C HIS A 101 -25.91 18.68 6.41
N VAL A 102 -25.02 18.03 5.65
CA VAL A 102 -24.67 18.46 4.29
C VAL A 102 -25.73 17.81 3.40
N ASP A 103 -26.71 18.57 2.92
CA ASP A 103 -27.66 18.08 1.91
C ASP A 103 -26.92 17.71 0.61
N ALA A 104 -27.51 16.86 -0.23
CA ALA A 104 -26.89 16.43 -1.48
C ALA A 104 -26.49 17.62 -2.39
N ASP A 105 -27.30 18.69 -2.41
CA ASP A 105 -27.02 19.93 -3.15
C ASP A 105 -25.83 20.73 -2.56
N ASP A 106 -25.46 20.50 -1.29
CA ASP A 106 -24.30 21.09 -0.62
C ASP A 106 -23.02 20.27 -0.86
N VAL A 107 -23.12 18.95 -1.09
CA VAL A 107 -21.94 18.08 -1.33
C VAL A 107 -21.11 18.55 -2.52
N ASP A 108 -21.75 18.87 -3.64
CA ASP A 108 -21.04 19.34 -4.84
C ASP A 108 -20.44 20.74 -4.63
N ALA A 109 -21.09 21.57 -3.80
CA ALA A 109 -20.55 22.88 -3.43
C ALA A 109 -19.30 22.72 -2.55
N VAL A 110 -19.35 21.82 -1.57
CA VAL A 110 -18.23 21.45 -0.70
C VAL A 110 -17.07 20.89 -1.52
N GLU A 111 -17.34 19.98 -2.46
CA GLU A 111 -16.34 19.42 -3.36
C GLU A 111 -15.70 20.49 -4.24
N ARG A 112 -16.51 21.35 -4.88
CA ARG A 112 -15.98 22.47 -5.68
C ARG A 112 -15.12 23.40 -4.83
N LYS A 113 -15.53 23.68 -3.59
CA LYS A 113 -14.78 24.51 -2.64
C LYS A 113 -13.45 23.86 -2.27
N PHE A 114 -13.43 22.56 -2.02
CA PHE A 114 -12.20 21.80 -1.74
C PHE A 114 -11.22 21.87 -2.92
N TRP A 115 -11.63 21.42 -4.12
CA TRP A 115 -10.73 21.35 -5.27
C TRP A 115 -10.26 22.73 -5.76
N LYS A 116 -11.11 23.77 -5.72
CA LYS A 116 -10.69 25.15 -6.01
C LYS A 116 -9.81 25.75 -4.92
N GLY A 117 -9.95 25.26 -3.68
CA GLY A 117 -9.19 25.70 -2.52
C GLY A 117 -7.75 25.19 -2.50
N LEU A 118 -7.48 24.03 -3.10
CA LEU A 118 -6.15 23.42 -3.14
C LEU A 118 -5.15 24.29 -3.92
N ARG A 119 -4.15 24.80 -3.19
CA ARG A 119 -3.04 25.60 -3.74
C ARG A 119 -1.84 25.56 -2.78
N PRO A 120 -0.60 25.75 -3.26
CA PRO A 120 0.59 25.75 -2.40
C PRO A 120 0.60 26.77 -1.26
N THR A 121 -0.20 27.83 -1.38
CA THR A 121 -0.31 28.90 -0.37
C THR A 121 -1.51 28.71 0.57
N MET A 122 -2.23 27.60 0.50
CA MET A 122 -3.29 27.30 1.46
C MET A 122 -2.67 26.96 2.82
N ASP A 123 -3.42 27.21 3.88
CA ASP A 123 -3.08 26.67 5.19
C ASP A 123 -3.19 25.14 5.13
N PRO A 124 -2.11 24.41 5.43
CA PRO A 124 -2.09 22.96 5.30
C PRO A 124 -2.90 22.32 6.44
N PRO A 125 -3.83 21.39 6.13
CA PRO A 125 -4.58 20.69 7.14
C PRO A 125 -3.67 19.73 7.93
N THR A 126 -4.07 19.43 9.16
CA THR A 126 -3.44 18.40 9.99
C THR A 126 -4.31 17.15 10.00
N TYR A 127 -3.74 15.98 9.84
CA TYR A 127 -4.46 14.72 9.80
C TYR A 127 -3.83 13.73 10.80
N GLY A 128 -4.63 13.24 11.77
CA GLY A 128 -4.19 12.18 12.66
C GLY A 128 -4.51 10.83 12.03
N ALA A 129 -3.66 10.34 11.14
CA ALA A 129 -3.88 9.11 10.39
C ALA A 129 -3.01 7.95 10.90
N ASP A 130 -3.41 6.73 10.56
CA ASP A 130 -2.63 5.52 10.78
C ASP A 130 -2.21 5.31 12.25
N VAL A 131 -3.13 5.61 13.18
CA VAL A 131 -2.91 5.44 14.61
C VAL A 131 -3.50 4.12 15.06
N VAL A 132 -2.67 3.16 15.48
CA VAL A 132 -3.15 1.87 16.01
C VAL A 132 -4.08 2.11 17.19
N GLY A 133 -5.30 1.57 17.11
CA GLY A 133 -6.31 1.70 18.14
C GLY A 133 -7.70 1.30 17.64
N SER A 134 -8.58 1.00 18.58
CA SER A 134 -9.98 0.71 18.27
C SER A 134 -10.91 1.40 19.24
N PHE A 135 -11.96 1.99 18.70
CA PHE A 135 -13.06 2.54 19.46
C PHE A 135 -14.27 1.61 19.51
N PHE A 136 -14.26 0.49 18.78
CA PHE A 136 -15.15 -0.63 19.07
C PHE A 136 -14.72 -1.38 20.33
N GLY A 137 -13.41 -1.46 20.61
CA GLY A 137 -12.89 -2.19 21.76
C GLY A 137 -13.29 -3.67 21.70
N ASP A 138 -13.86 -4.18 22.79
CA ASP A 138 -14.35 -5.57 22.89
C ASP A 138 -15.84 -5.73 22.53
N ASP A 139 -16.50 -4.68 22.04
CA ASP A 139 -17.91 -4.74 21.65
C ASP A 139 -18.15 -5.77 20.53
N PRO A 140 -19.16 -6.65 20.63
CA PRO A 140 -19.41 -7.66 19.61
C PRO A 140 -19.87 -7.08 18.26
N ALA A 141 -20.47 -5.90 18.25
CA ALA A 141 -20.94 -5.14 17.08
C ALA A 141 -21.55 -5.99 15.95
N MET A 142 -22.34 -7.01 16.32
CA MET A 142 -22.98 -7.96 15.40
C MET A 142 -22.02 -8.60 14.37
N SER A 143 -20.77 -8.90 14.74
CA SER A 143 -19.66 -9.39 13.88
C SER A 143 -18.94 -8.33 13.02
N TRP A 144 -19.40 -7.08 13.03
CA TRP A 144 -18.81 -5.96 12.27
C TRP A 144 -17.89 -5.09 13.14
N ASN A 145 -17.37 -5.63 14.24
CA ASN A 145 -16.28 -4.99 14.97
C ASN A 145 -15.04 -4.99 14.07
N VAL A 146 -14.68 -3.81 13.55
CA VAL A 146 -13.56 -3.67 12.61
C VAL A 146 -12.22 -4.11 13.19
N ASN A 147 -12.06 -4.15 14.51
CA ASN A 147 -10.84 -4.66 15.16
C ASN A 147 -10.81 -6.20 15.26
N LYS A 148 -11.92 -6.88 15.01
CA LYS A 148 -12.07 -8.34 15.19
C LYS A 148 -12.93 -8.98 14.09
N LEU A 149 -12.77 -8.56 12.84
CA LEU A 149 -13.53 -9.10 11.72
C LEU A 149 -13.21 -10.58 11.49
N ASP A 150 -14.26 -11.37 11.27
CA ASP A 150 -14.14 -12.77 10.92
C ASP A 150 -13.82 -12.91 9.42
N THR A 151 -12.53 -12.98 9.08
CA THR A 151 -12.02 -13.05 7.70
C THR A 151 -10.86 -14.03 7.56
N ILE A 152 -10.49 -14.38 6.32
CA ILE A 152 -9.38 -15.30 6.08
C ILE A 152 -8.01 -14.71 6.48
N LEU A 153 -7.92 -13.39 6.71
CA LEU A 153 -6.70 -12.72 7.13
C LEU A 153 -6.41 -12.87 8.64
N ARG A 154 -7.40 -13.32 9.43
CA ARG A 154 -7.30 -13.40 10.90
C ARG A 154 -6.20 -14.33 11.39
N THR A 155 -5.74 -15.26 10.57
CA THR A 155 -4.66 -16.20 10.90
C THR A 155 -3.28 -15.57 10.84
N VAL A 156 -3.14 -14.34 10.33
CA VAL A 156 -1.86 -13.62 10.25
C VAL A 156 -1.92 -12.36 11.12
N ASP A 157 -0.94 -12.20 11.99
CA ASP A 157 -0.72 -10.93 12.69
C ASP A 157 0.23 -10.06 11.85
N LEU A 158 -0.34 -9.09 11.13
CA LEU A 158 0.39 -8.07 10.39
C LEU A 158 0.02 -6.71 11.00
N PRO A 159 0.86 -6.14 11.89
CA PRO A 159 0.60 -4.84 12.48
C PRO A 159 0.31 -3.77 11.42
N GLY A 160 -0.77 -3.01 11.61
CA GLY A 160 -1.25 -2.01 10.64
C GLY A 160 -2.07 -2.54 9.46
N ILE A 161 -2.13 -3.87 9.25
CA ILE A 161 -3.03 -4.51 8.29
C ILE A 161 -4.20 -5.18 9.02
N THR A 162 -3.90 -6.06 9.99
CA THR A 162 -4.92 -6.80 10.75
C THR A 162 -5.29 -6.13 12.08
N GLN A 163 -4.64 -5.01 12.40
CA GLN A 163 -4.96 -4.16 13.55
C GLN A 163 -5.74 -2.94 13.09
N ALA A 164 -6.79 -2.58 13.82
CA ALA A 164 -7.56 -1.39 13.50
C ALA A 164 -6.72 -0.11 13.65
N MET A 165 -6.94 0.83 12.73
CA MET A 165 -6.29 2.12 12.67
C MET A 165 -7.34 3.23 12.79
N LEU A 166 -7.07 4.20 13.67
CA LEU A 166 -7.88 5.39 13.89
C LEU A 166 -7.41 6.55 13.01
N TYR A 167 -8.40 7.31 12.55
CA TYR A 167 -8.24 8.46 11.69
C TYR A 167 -9.01 9.66 12.26
N PHE A 168 -8.29 10.72 12.60
CA PHE A 168 -8.83 11.98 13.09
C PHE A 168 -8.75 13.02 11.97
N GLY A 169 -9.88 13.27 11.31
CA GLY A 169 -9.99 14.19 10.19
C GLY A 169 -10.24 15.63 10.62
N MET A 170 -9.87 16.58 9.76
CA MET A 170 -10.36 17.96 9.79
C MET A 170 -10.68 18.42 8.36
N TRP A 171 -11.25 19.61 8.20
CA TRP A 171 -11.52 20.16 6.86
C TRP A 171 -10.27 20.08 5.98
N SER A 172 -10.46 19.60 4.76
CA SER A 172 -9.42 19.50 3.75
C SER A 172 -8.34 18.45 4.04
N ALA A 173 -8.39 17.68 5.13
CA ALA A 173 -7.47 16.57 5.34
C ALA A 173 -7.71 15.48 4.27
N ILE A 174 -6.64 15.05 3.59
CA ILE A 174 -6.63 14.25 2.36
C ILE A 174 -6.20 12.81 2.66
N PHE A 175 -6.81 11.84 1.98
CA PHE A 175 -6.21 10.53 1.72
C PHE A 175 -6.00 10.42 0.20
N ALA A 176 -4.74 10.32 -0.22
CA ALA A 176 -4.37 10.44 -1.63
C ALA A 176 -4.66 9.14 -2.41
N MET A 177 -4.44 9.16 -3.72
CA MET A 177 -4.74 8.03 -4.61
C MET A 177 -3.87 6.82 -4.28
N HIS A 178 -4.51 5.73 -3.85
CA HIS A 178 -3.83 4.47 -3.55
C HIS A 178 -4.75 3.26 -3.67
N THR A 179 -4.15 2.07 -3.71
CA THR A 179 -4.80 0.81 -3.34
C THR A 179 -4.26 0.37 -1.98
N GLU A 180 -4.96 -0.54 -1.32
CA GLU A 180 -4.52 -1.11 -0.05
C GLU A 180 -3.22 -1.92 -0.21
N ASP A 181 -2.52 -2.11 0.92
CA ASP A 181 -1.35 -2.98 0.96
C ASP A 181 -1.73 -4.40 0.55
N MET A 182 -0.83 -5.05 -0.22
CA MET A 182 -1.09 -6.35 -0.85
C MET A 182 -2.40 -6.44 -1.66
N GLU A 183 -2.91 -5.31 -2.15
CA GLU A 183 -4.21 -5.23 -2.84
C GLU A 183 -5.39 -5.77 -2.00
N LEU A 184 -5.32 -5.67 -0.67
CA LEU A 184 -6.38 -6.12 0.23
C LEU A 184 -7.69 -5.36 0.02
N TYR A 185 -8.77 -5.89 0.62
CA TYR A 185 -9.93 -5.05 0.90
C TYR A 185 -9.61 -4.09 2.05
N SER A 186 -10.35 -3.00 2.14
CA SER A 186 -10.46 -2.23 3.39
C SER A 186 -11.90 -1.98 3.76
N ILE A 187 -12.15 -1.87 5.05
CA ILE A 187 -13.40 -1.37 5.60
C ILE A 187 -13.11 -0.17 6.48
N ASN A 188 -13.91 0.86 6.35
CA ASN A 188 -13.81 2.11 7.09
C ASN A 188 -15.14 2.43 7.75
N PHE A 189 -15.18 2.55 9.07
CA PHE A 189 -16.33 3.00 9.83
C PHE A 189 -16.14 4.45 10.27
N LEU A 190 -17.10 5.32 9.95
CA LEU A 190 -17.09 6.70 10.41
C LEU A 190 -17.83 6.82 11.74
N HIS A 191 -17.10 6.76 12.84
CA HIS A 191 -17.60 6.83 14.20
C HIS A 191 -18.46 8.07 14.48
N THR A 192 -17.92 9.28 14.23
CA THR A 192 -18.61 10.55 14.53
C THR A 192 -18.07 11.72 13.72
N GLY A 193 -18.77 12.85 13.76
CA GLY A 193 -18.33 14.14 13.21
C GLY A 193 -18.87 14.44 11.81
N LYS A 194 -18.07 15.13 10.99
CA LYS A 194 -18.44 15.54 9.63
C LYS A 194 -18.16 14.46 8.57
N PRO A 195 -18.90 14.42 7.45
CA PRO A 195 -18.73 13.40 6.41
C PRO A 195 -17.33 13.30 5.80
N LYS A 196 -17.05 12.16 5.17
CA LYS A 196 -15.93 11.92 4.23
C LYS A 196 -16.43 11.82 2.80
N ILE A 197 -15.71 12.41 1.86
CA ILE A 197 -15.97 12.26 0.42
C ILE A 197 -14.91 11.32 -0.15
N TRP A 198 -15.36 10.30 -0.87
CA TRP A 198 -14.55 9.24 -1.47
C TRP A 198 -14.72 9.24 -2.99
N TYR A 199 -13.62 8.98 -3.69
CA TYR A 199 -13.60 8.65 -5.11
C TYR A 199 -12.91 7.30 -5.26
N THR A 200 -13.49 6.41 -6.05
CA THR A 200 -12.90 5.10 -6.36
C THR A 200 -12.93 4.85 -7.86
N VAL A 201 -11.84 4.34 -8.40
CA VAL A 201 -11.75 3.85 -9.77
C VAL A 201 -11.98 2.33 -9.76
N PRO A 202 -12.85 1.81 -10.63
CA PRO A 202 -13.06 0.37 -10.72
C PRO A 202 -11.77 -0.43 -10.98
N PRO A 203 -11.58 -1.61 -10.37
CA PRO A 203 -10.33 -2.39 -10.44
C PRO A 203 -9.84 -2.68 -11.87
N GLN A 204 -10.76 -2.94 -12.81
CA GLN A 204 -10.44 -3.19 -14.22
C GLN A 204 -9.77 -1.99 -14.92
N HIS A 205 -9.84 -0.79 -14.35
CA HIS A 205 -9.17 0.41 -14.84
C HIS A 205 -7.89 0.77 -14.07
N ALA A 206 -7.47 -0.03 -13.08
CA ALA A 206 -6.27 0.25 -12.27
C ALA A 206 -5.01 0.46 -13.11
N ALA A 207 -4.75 -0.42 -14.09
CA ALA A 207 -3.59 -0.27 -15.00
C ALA A 207 -3.65 1.00 -15.87
N ARG A 208 -4.85 1.53 -16.15
CA ARG A 208 -5.01 2.81 -16.84
C ARG A 208 -4.66 3.96 -15.90
N VAL A 209 -5.11 3.92 -14.64
CA VAL A 209 -4.71 4.89 -13.61
C VAL A 209 -3.20 4.90 -13.44
N GLU A 210 -2.57 3.74 -13.23
CA GLU A 210 -1.11 3.59 -13.09
C GLU A 210 -0.38 4.31 -14.25
N ARG A 211 -0.74 4.01 -15.51
CA ARG A 211 -0.09 4.61 -16.69
C ARG A 211 -0.30 6.12 -16.79
N ILE A 212 -1.49 6.61 -16.48
CA ILE A 212 -1.77 8.05 -16.55
C ILE A 212 -1.02 8.79 -15.45
N CYS A 213 -1.01 8.24 -14.23
CA CYS A 213 -0.27 8.81 -13.11
C CYS A 213 1.23 8.91 -13.41
N GLN A 214 1.83 7.95 -14.13
CA GLN A 214 3.24 8.04 -14.55
C GLN A 214 3.52 9.31 -15.39
N THR A 215 2.57 9.73 -16.22
CA THR A 215 2.71 10.95 -17.04
C THR A 215 2.49 12.23 -16.22
N MET A 216 1.68 12.16 -15.15
CA MET A 216 1.38 13.30 -14.27
C MET A 216 2.44 13.52 -13.20
N PHE A 217 3.12 12.45 -12.77
CA PHE A 217 4.09 12.40 -11.69
C PHE A 217 5.38 11.70 -12.17
N PRO A 218 6.07 12.24 -13.19
CA PRO A 218 7.20 11.56 -13.82
C PRO A 218 8.39 11.41 -12.86
N ASP A 219 8.63 12.39 -11.98
CA ASP A 219 9.75 12.36 -11.04
C ASP A 219 9.51 11.29 -9.96
N GLU A 220 8.29 11.20 -9.43
CA GLU A 220 7.89 10.17 -8.47
C GLU A 220 7.96 8.78 -9.09
N TYR A 221 7.51 8.62 -10.34
CA TYR A 221 7.61 7.35 -11.06
C TYR A 221 9.06 6.90 -11.28
N MET A 222 9.94 7.84 -11.67
CA MET A 222 11.37 7.56 -11.82
C MET A 222 12.02 7.15 -10.49
N ALA A 223 11.56 7.71 -9.37
CA ALA A 223 12.01 7.33 -8.04
C ALA A 223 11.44 5.98 -7.58
N CYS A 224 10.18 5.69 -7.89
CA CYS A 224 9.50 4.45 -7.53
C CYS A 224 8.40 4.09 -8.53
N GLN A 225 8.50 2.91 -9.14
CA GLN A 225 7.47 2.42 -10.06
C GLN A 225 6.10 2.15 -9.40
N GLN A 226 6.05 2.13 -8.06
CA GLN A 226 4.85 1.95 -7.25
C GLN A 226 4.59 3.17 -6.36
N PHE A 227 4.95 4.37 -6.83
CA PHE A 227 4.86 5.61 -6.04
C PHE A 227 3.46 5.95 -5.51
N LEU A 228 2.39 5.47 -6.15
CA LEU A 228 1.02 5.68 -5.64
C LEU A 228 0.82 5.04 -4.26
N ARG A 229 1.59 4.00 -3.92
CA ARG A 229 1.59 3.41 -2.56
C ARG A 229 2.13 4.36 -1.49
N HIS A 230 2.80 5.44 -1.88
CA HIS A 230 3.31 6.42 -0.92
C HIS A 230 2.19 7.34 -0.40
N LYS A 231 0.97 7.24 -0.96
CA LYS A 231 -0.21 8.00 -0.55
C LYS A 231 0.02 9.52 -0.57
N THR A 232 0.80 10.02 -1.54
CA THR A 232 1.10 11.45 -1.73
C THR A 232 0.58 12.04 -3.05
N SER A 233 0.04 11.24 -3.97
CA SER A 233 -0.43 11.72 -5.28
C SER A 233 -1.93 11.92 -5.30
N LEU A 234 -2.38 13.12 -5.63
CA LEU A 234 -3.81 13.49 -5.65
C LEU A 234 -4.23 14.02 -7.02
N ILE A 235 -5.34 13.49 -7.54
CA ILE A 235 -5.85 13.84 -8.88
C ILE A 235 -7.30 14.27 -8.80
N SER A 236 -7.64 15.46 -9.29
CA SER A 236 -9.03 15.93 -9.25
C SER A 236 -9.96 15.12 -10.18
N PRO A 237 -11.27 15.04 -9.87
CA PRO A 237 -12.28 14.45 -10.75
C PRO A 237 -12.30 15.02 -12.16
N SER A 238 -12.11 16.34 -12.31
CA SER A 238 -12.00 16.97 -13.64
C SER A 238 -10.81 16.43 -14.44
N LYS A 239 -9.69 16.14 -13.77
CA LYS A 239 -8.51 15.55 -14.40
C LYS A 239 -8.73 14.07 -14.73
N MET A 240 -9.41 13.31 -13.86
CA MET A 240 -9.82 11.94 -14.19
C MET A 240 -10.73 11.89 -15.43
N HIS A 241 -11.68 12.83 -15.53
CA HIS A 241 -12.56 12.96 -16.70
C HIS A 241 -11.79 13.31 -17.99
N GLU A 242 -10.81 14.21 -17.93
CA GLU A 242 -9.97 14.59 -19.08
C GLU A 242 -9.23 13.40 -19.70
N PHE A 243 -8.91 12.37 -18.90
CA PHE A 243 -8.22 11.17 -19.36
C PHE A 243 -9.13 9.93 -19.46
N ASP A 244 -10.45 10.13 -19.51
CA ASP A 244 -11.50 9.10 -19.48
C ASP A 244 -11.27 7.98 -18.45
N ILE A 245 -10.83 8.35 -17.25
CA ILE A 245 -10.81 7.44 -16.11
C ILE A 245 -12.22 7.44 -15.48
N PRO A 246 -12.96 6.32 -15.53
CA PRO A 246 -14.22 6.23 -14.82
C PRO A 246 -13.96 6.19 -13.32
N TYR A 247 -14.82 6.86 -12.55
CA TYR A 247 -14.78 6.80 -11.10
C TYR A 247 -16.19 6.80 -10.53
N CYS A 248 -16.25 6.31 -9.30
CA CYS A 248 -17.41 6.24 -8.44
C CYS A 248 -17.22 7.22 -7.27
N LYS A 249 -18.27 7.95 -6.89
CA LYS A 249 -18.24 8.89 -5.76
C LYS A 249 -19.12 8.38 -4.62
N ALA A 250 -18.64 8.52 -3.38
CA ALA A 250 -19.44 8.27 -2.18
C ALA A 250 -19.28 9.38 -1.14
N VAL A 251 -20.38 9.68 -0.45
CA VAL A 251 -20.39 10.49 0.76
C VAL A 251 -20.69 9.57 1.93
N GLN A 252 -19.72 9.44 2.83
CA GLN A 252 -19.82 8.64 4.05
C GLN A 252 -20.14 9.57 5.22
N GLY A 253 -21.32 9.41 5.80
CA GLY A 253 -21.75 10.05 7.04
C GLY A 253 -21.41 9.24 8.29
N PRO A 254 -21.56 9.85 9.48
CA PRO A 254 -21.41 9.15 10.75
C PRO A 254 -22.30 7.91 10.85
N GLY A 255 -21.78 6.83 11.43
CA GLY A 255 -22.46 5.55 11.55
C GLY A 255 -22.46 4.71 10.27
N GLU A 256 -21.80 5.15 9.18
CA GLU A 256 -21.76 4.41 7.92
C GLU A 256 -20.40 3.75 7.67
N PHE A 257 -20.43 2.58 7.04
CA PHE A 257 -19.24 1.89 6.54
C PHE A 257 -18.99 2.20 5.06
N ILE A 258 -17.71 2.33 4.69
CA ILE A 258 -17.24 2.21 3.31
C ILE A 258 -16.39 0.94 3.21
N ILE A 259 -16.62 0.14 2.17
CA ILE A 259 -15.75 -1.00 1.84
C ILE A 259 -15.10 -0.72 0.49
N THR A 260 -13.78 -0.83 0.43
CA THR A 260 -13.00 -0.78 -0.81
C THR A 260 -12.54 -2.19 -1.19
N PHE A 261 -12.45 -2.43 -2.50
CA PHE A 261 -12.14 -3.74 -3.05
C PHE A 261 -10.67 -3.86 -3.47
N PRO A 262 -10.17 -5.10 -3.64
CA PRO A 262 -8.85 -5.36 -4.17
C PRO A 262 -8.60 -4.60 -5.46
N ARG A 263 -7.44 -3.95 -5.52
CA ARG A 263 -6.98 -3.21 -6.70
C ARG A 263 -7.89 -2.03 -7.09
N ALA A 264 -8.82 -1.61 -6.24
CA ALA A 264 -9.64 -0.42 -6.46
C ALA A 264 -8.90 0.82 -5.95
N TYR A 265 -8.37 1.61 -6.89
CA TYR A 265 -7.73 2.88 -6.54
C TYR A 265 -8.76 3.83 -5.93
N HIS A 266 -8.43 4.42 -4.79
CA HIS A 266 -9.31 5.35 -4.12
C HIS A 266 -8.56 6.52 -3.49
N GLN A 267 -9.27 7.63 -3.32
CA GLN A 267 -8.79 8.87 -2.71
C GLN A 267 -9.97 9.69 -2.18
N GLY A 268 -9.69 10.74 -1.43
CA GLY A 268 -10.75 11.62 -0.95
C GLY A 268 -10.29 12.59 0.13
N PHE A 269 -11.26 13.17 0.82
CA PHE A 269 -11.01 14.17 1.84
C PHE A 269 -12.10 14.23 2.91
N ASN A 270 -11.73 14.80 4.05
CA ASN A 270 -12.60 15.03 5.19
C ASN A 270 -13.25 16.41 5.09
N THR A 271 -14.55 16.49 5.37
CA THR A 271 -15.33 17.74 5.30
C THR A 271 -15.32 18.56 6.59
N GLY A 272 -14.63 18.08 7.64
CA GLY A 272 -14.52 18.73 8.93
C GLY A 272 -13.97 17.78 9.99
N PHE A 273 -14.07 18.15 11.26
CA PHE A 273 -13.67 17.27 12.36
C PHE A 273 -14.48 15.97 12.33
N ASN A 274 -13.79 14.84 12.27
CA ASN A 274 -14.40 13.52 12.34
C ASN A 274 -13.44 12.48 12.88
N ILE A 275 -13.98 11.32 13.22
CA ILE A 275 -13.22 10.16 13.68
C ILE A 275 -13.66 8.97 12.86
N ALA A 276 -12.72 8.27 12.23
CA ALA A 276 -12.96 6.99 11.59
C ALA A 276 -12.03 5.91 12.16
N GLU A 277 -12.44 4.67 11.95
CA GLU A 277 -11.65 3.48 12.23
C GLU A 277 -11.65 2.61 10.98
N SER A 278 -10.50 2.05 10.63
CA SER A 278 -10.34 1.24 9.43
C SER A 278 -9.47 0.02 9.71
N VAL A 279 -9.70 -1.05 8.96
CA VAL A 279 -8.82 -2.22 8.92
C VAL A 279 -8.80 -2.79 7.51
N ASN A 280 -7.76 -3.53 7.17
CA ASN A 280 -7.78 -4.37 5.98
C ASN A 280 -8.40 -5.74 6.29
N PHE A 281 -8.99 -6.35 5.27
CA PHE A 281 -9.50 -7.71 5.37
C PHE A 281 -9.35 -8.45 4.04
N ALA A 282 -9.59 -9.76 4.08
CA ALA A 282 -9.49 -10.60 2.90
C ALA A 282 -10.67 -11.57 2.78
N THR A 283 -10.96 -11.94 1.53
CA THR A 283 -11.82 -13.05 1.14
C THR A 283 -11.03 -13.95 0.18
N LEU A 284 -11.54 -15.14 -0.17
CA LEU A 284 -10.84 -16.01 -1.14
C LEU A 284 -10.55 -15.30 -2.47
N ARG A 285 -11.41 -14.38 -2.87
CA ARG A 285 -11.29 -13.59 -4.11
C ARG A 285 -10.09 -12.67 -4.16
N TRP A 286 -9.55 -12.31 -3.00
CA TRP A 286 -8.37 -11.47 -2.92
C TRP A 286 -7.09 -12.23 -3.31
N ILE A 287 -7.05 -13.56 -3.12
CA ILE A 287 -5.82 -14.36 -3.29
C ILE A 287 -5.14 -14.12 -4.65
N PRO A 288 -5.84 -14.19 -5.81
CA PRO A 288 -5.21 -13.91 -7.10
C PRO A 288 -4.64 -12.49 -7.19
N ARG A 289 -5.31 -11.50 -6.59
CA ARG A 289 -4.86 -10.10 -6.59
C ARG A 289 -3.63 -9.89 -5.73
N ALA A 290 -3.55 -10.59 -4.59
CA ALA A 290 -2.39 -10.57 -3.70
C ALA A 290 -1.13 -11.09 -4.39
N LEU A 291 -1.27 -12.16 -5.17
CA LEU A 291 -0.17 -12.77 -5.93
C LEU A 291 0.31 -11.90 -7.10
N GLU A 292 -0.56 -11.07 -7.65
CA GLU A 292 -0.25 -10.08 -8.68
C GLU A 292 0.21 -8.72 -8.13
N ALA A 293 0.22 -8.55 -6.80
CA ALA A 293 0.46 -7.27 -6.15
C ALA A 293 1.88 -6.76 -6.43
N LYS A 294 1.98 -5.53 -6.94
CA LYS A 294 3.27 -4.87 -7.20
C LYS A 294 3.64 -3.98 -6.00
N LEU A 295 4.76 -4.19 -5.34
CA LEU A 295 5.11 -3.46 -4.10
C LEU A 295 6.10 -2.31 -4.33
N CYS A 296 6.07 -1.23 -3.53
CA CYS A 296 7.21 -0.30 -3.51
C CYS A 296 8.41 -1.04 -2.93
N LYS A 297 9.57 -0.79 -3.51
CA LYS A 297 10.88 -1.31 -3.07
C LYS A 297 11.79 -0.19 -2.58
N CYS A 298 11.19 0.96 -2.36
CA CYS A 298 11.83 2.23 -2.07
C CYS A 298 11.96 2.49 -0.57
N MET A 299 11.04 1.93 0.24
CA MET A 299 11.01 2.04 1.69
C MET A 299 11.11 0.65 2.34
N PRO A 300 11.85 0.50 3.45
CA PRO A 300 12.01 -0.78 4.14
C PRO A 300 10.77 -1.23 4.90
N ASP A 301 9.98 -0.28 5.40
CA ASP A 301 8.83 -0.54 6.28
C ASP A 301 7.55 -0.83 5.48
N ASN A 302 7.66 -1.14 4.19
CA ASN A 302 6.51 -1.52 3.39
C ASN A 302 5.98 -2.87 3.84
N VAL A 303 4.66 -2.98 3.82
CA VAL A 303 4.05 -4.25 4.18
C VAL A 303 4.24 -5.26 3.06
N THR A 304 4.73 -6.44 3.44
CA THR A 304 4.83 -7.61 2.59
C THR A 304 4.12 -8.76 3.28
N LEU A 305 3.56 -9.68 2.49
CA LEU A 305 2.99 -10.91 2.98
C LEU A 305 3.52 -12.07 2.16
N ASP A 306 4.04 -13.09 2.84
CA ASP A 306 4.41 -14.36 2.21
C ASP A 306 3.12 -15.12 1.88
N MET A 307 2.72 -15.05 0.61
CA MET A 307 1.50 -15.70 0.13
C MET A 307 1.60 -17.23 0.17
N ASP A 308 2.78 -17.82 0.05
CA ASP A 308 2.92 -19.28 0.09
C ASP A 308 2.74 -19.80 1.52
N LEU A 309 3.34 -19.10 2.49
CA LEU A 309 3.11 -19.38 3.91
C LEU A 309 1.65 -19.15 4.29
N PHE A 310 1.07 -18.02 3.87
CA PHE A 310 -0.33 -17.69 4.13
C PHE A 310 -1.27 -18.78 3.62
N LEU A 311 -1.13 -19.17 2.34
CA LEU A 311 -1.98 -20.19 1.74
C LEU A 311 -1.81 -21.56 2.41
N THR A 312 -0.58 -21.92 2.79
CA THR A 312 -0.32 -23.17 3.52
C THR A 312 -1.03 -23.16 4.88
N GLN A 313 -1.06 -22.03 5.57
CA GLN A 313 -1.74 -21.86 6.86
C GLN A 313 -3.27 -21.77 6.74
N LEU A 314 -3.77 -21.29 5.60
CA LEU A 314 -5.20 -21.04 5.38
C LEU A 314 -6.08 -22.27 5.55
N PHE A 315 -5.60 -23.47 5.19
CA PHE A 315 -6.38 -24.71 5.36
C PHE A 315 -5.83 -25.67 6.43
N THR A 316 -4.65 -25.38 7.00
CA THR A 316 -4.03 -26.23 8.04
C THR A 316 -4.31 -25.72 9.44
N SER A 317 -4.48 -24.40 9.61
CA SER A 317 -4.65 -23.75 10.91
C SER A 317 -6.05 -23.19 11.13
N PHE A 318 -6.90 -23.17 10.10
CA PHE A 318 -8.23 -22.58 10.16
C PHE A 318 -9.20 -23.56 10.82
N PRO A 319 -9.78 -23.24 12.00
CA PRO A 319 -10.76 -24.10 12.61
C PRO A 319 -12.05 -24.01 11.79
N LEU A 320 -12.28 -24.99 10.92
CA LEU A 320 -13.46 -25.15 10.06
C LEU A 320 -14.81 -25.12 10.80
N GLY A 321 -14.83 -25.03 12.14
CA GLY A 321 -16.05 -24.98 12.96
C GLY A 321 -16.35 -23.65 13.66
N HIS A 322 -15.47 -22.63 13.61
CA HIS A 322 -15.66 -21.37 14.39
C HIS A 322 -15.62 -20.08 13.57
N SER A 323 -15.39 -20.16 12.26
CA SER A 323 -15.33 -19.01 11.37
C SER A 323 -16.24 -19.23 10.17
N HIS A 324 -16.92 -18.17 9.73
CA HIS A 324 -17.75 -18.12 8.54
C HIS A 324 -17.00 -17.55 7.33
N ALA A 325 -15.69 -17.34 7.45
CA ALA A 325 -14.87 -16.79 6.38
C ALA A 325 -14.62 -17.78 5.22
N LEU A 326 -14.71 -19.08 5.49
CA LEU A 326 -14.63 -20.17 4.51
C LEU A 326 -15.87 -21.07 4.63
N GLU A 327 -16.37 -21.51 3.48
CA GLU A 327 -17.43 -22.52 3.37
C GLU A 327 -16.82 -23.93 3.31
N PRO A 328 -17.56 -25.00 3.66
CA PRO A 328 -17.04 -26.37 3.66
C PRO A 328 -16.46 -26.85 2.32
N ASP A 329 -17.03 -26.38 1.21
CA ASP A 329 -16.61 -26.74 -0.15
C ASP A 329 -15.58 -25.76 -0.75
N ASP A 330 -15.05 -24.84 0.05
CA ASP A 330 -14.05 -23.89 -0.42
C ASP A 330 -12.71 -24.56 -0.70
N TRP A 331 -12.13 -24.21 -1.84
CA TRP A 331 -10.83 -24.70 -2.28
C TRP A 331 -10.02 -23.58 -2.90
N VAL A 332 -8.70 -23.72 -2.83
CA VAL A 332 -7.74 -22.88 -3.55
C VAL A 332 -6.90 -23.78 -4.44
N PHE A 333 -6.80 -23.38 -5.70
CA PHE A 333 -5.87 -23.91 -6.67
C PHE A 333 -4.66 -22.98 -6.77
N SER A 334 -3.47 -23.55 -6.67
CA SER A 334 -2.26 -22.79 -6.88
C SER A 334 -1.11 -23.72 -7.23
N CYS A 335 -0.51 -23.50 -8.39
CA CYS A 335 0.50 -24.38 -8.96
C CYS A 335 1.81 -23.64 -9.28
N GLN A 336 2.93 -24.38 -9.36
CA GLN A 336 4.26 -23.86 -9.71
C GLN A 336 4.31 -23.18 -11.09
N CYS A 337 3.35 -23.45 -11.97
CA CYS A 337 3.19 -22.74 -13.25
C CYS A 337 2.59 -21.33 -13.10
N ALA A 338 2.46 -20.82 -11.87
CA ALA A 338 1.86 -19.54 -11.53
C ALA A 338 0.39 -19.39 -11.97
N LYS A 339 -0.32 -20.50 -12.16
CA LYS A 339 -1.79 -20.52 -12.29
C LYS A 339 -2.42 -20.60 -10.90
N TYR A 340 -3.43 -19.77 -10.68
CA TYR A 340 -4.16 -19.64 -9.44
C TYR A 340 -5.66 -19.54 -9.71
N ALA A 341 -6.46 -20.19 -8.88
CA ALA A 341 -7.92 -20.11 -8.90
C ALA A 341 -8.47 -20.46 -7.51
N SER A 342 -9.74 -20.20 -7.30
CA SER A 342 -10.46 -20.56 -6.09
C SER A 342 -11.89 -20.96 -6.40
N SER A 343 -12.57 -21.57 -5.42
CA SER A 343 -14.00 -21.92 -5.47
C SER A 343 -14.92 -20.73 -5.81
N VAL A 344 -14.43 -19.50 -5.64
CA VAL A 344 -15.22 -18.28 -5.86
C VAL A 344 -15.00 -17.63 -7.23
N ASP A 345 -14.10 -18.15 -8.06
CA ASP A 345 -13.86 -17.64 -9.40
C ASP A 345 -14.90 -18.21 -10.39
N SER A 346 -15.53 -17.35 -11.19
CA SER A 346 -16.65 -17.76 -12.06
C SER A 346 -16.22 -18.47 -13.36
N ASN A 347 -14.95 -18.34 -13.77
CA ASN A 347 -14.41 -18.85 -15.04
C ASN A 347 -13.14 -19.68 -14.80
N VAL A 348 -13.26 -20.73 -14.00
CA VAL A 348 -12.13 -21.63 -13.73
C VAL A 348 -12.03 -22.66 -14.85
N GLU A 349 -11.14 -22.42 -15.82
CA GLU A 349 -10.61 -23.48 -16.68
C GLU A 349 -9.25 -23.91 -16.09
N VAL A 350 -9.28 -24.87 -15.17
CA VAL A 350 -8.06 -25.58 -14.74
C VAL A 350 -7.89 -26.76 -15.70
N GLU A 351 -6.71 -26.90 -16.30
CA GLU A 351 -6.40 -27.97 -17.26
C GLU A 351 -6.56 -29.38 -16.63
N ASP A 352 -6.75 -30.38 -17.50
CA ASP A 352 -7.53 -31.61 -17.29
C ASP A 352 -7.17 -32.56 -16.12
N LYS A 353 -6.07 -32.36 -15.39
CA LYS A 353 -5.79 -33.15 -14.16
C LYS A 353 -5.11 -32.36 -13.04
N TRP A 354 -5.73 -32.44 -11.87
CA TRP A 354 -5.32 -31.83 -10.61
C TRP A 354 -5.34 -32.84 -9.47
N PHE A 355 -4.67 -32.51 -8.36
CA PHE A 355 -4.69 -33.28 -7.12
C PHE A 355 -4.73 -32.35 -5.92
N GLU A 356 -5.36 -32.81 -4.83
CA GLU A 356 -5.33 -32.14 -3.52
C GLU A 356 -4.02 -32.48 -2.80
N CYS A 357 -3.28 -31.46 -2.34
CA CYS A 357 -2.13 -31.70 -1.48
C CYS A 357 -2.55 -32.33 -0.16
N THR A 358 -1.95 -33.46 0.19
CA THR A 358 -2.26 -34.21 1.42
C THR A 358 -2.00 -33.39 2.68
N GLN A 359 -1.01 -32.49 2.64
CA GLN A 359 -0.59 -31.70 3.80
C GLN A 359 -1.33 -30.37 3.92
N CYS A 360 -1.37 -29.55 2.87
CA CYS A 360 -1.94 -28.20 2.94
C CYS A 360 -3.32 -28.04 2.30
N LYS A 361 -3.88 -29.11 1.71
CA LYS A 361 -5.21 -29.10 1.07
C LYS A 361 -5.37 -28.17 -0.14
N ILE A 362 -4.29 -27.53 -0.58
CA ILE A 362 -4.26 -26.72 -1.81
C ILE A 362 -4.17 -27.64 -3.03
N TRP A 363 -4.95 -27.33 -4.05
CA TRP A 363 -4.98 -28.05 -5.32
C TRP A 363 -3.86 -27.60 -6.27
N CYS A 364 -3.31 -28.54 -7.04
CA CYS A 364 -2.22 -28.33 -7.99
C CYS A 364 -2.43 -29.15 -9.28
N HIS A 365 -1.84 -28.73 -10.40
CA HIS A 365 -1.77 -29.59 -11.58
C HIS A 365 -0.93 -30.83 -11.29
N LEU A 366 -1.47 -32.00 -11.59
CA LEU A 366 -0.76 -33.27 -11.48
C LEU A 366 0.47 -33.27 -12.38
N GLY A 367 0.30 -32.88 -13.66
CA GLY A 367 1.37 -32.91 -14.65
C GLY A 367 2.50 -31.92 -14.37
N CYS A 368 2.23 -30.79 -13.69
CA CYS A 368 3.29 -29.88 -13.30
C CYS A 368 4.18 -30.49 -12.21
N ARG A 369 3.59 -31.16 -11.21
CA ARG A 369 4.36 -31.67 -10.06
C ARG A 369 4.89 -33.09 -10.27
N TYR A 370 4.12 -33.91 -10.97
CA TYR A 370 4.37 -35.33 -11.21
C TYR A 370 4.10 -35.68 -12.68
N PRO A 371 4.97 -35.24 -13.62
CA PRO A 371 4.80 -35.51 -15.05
C PRO A 371 4.61 -37.00 -15.37
N ASP A 372 5.32 -37.87 -14.65
CA ASP A 372 5.26 -39.33 -14.82
C ASP A 372 3.91 -39.94 -14.42
N LEU A 373 3.13 -39.24 -13.59
CA LEU A 373 1.80 -39.65 -13.16
C LEU A 373 0.68 -39.08 -14.04
N TRP A 374 0.99 -38.18 -14.97
CA TRP A 374 -0.03 -37.50 -15.79
C TRP A 374 -0.88 -38.47 -16.61
N SER A 375 -0.28 -39.52 -17.16
CA SER A 375 -0.97 -40.51 -18.00
C SER A 375 -1.72 -41.59 -17.21
N LYS A 376 -1.55 -41.63 -15.88
CA LYS A 376 -2.14 -42.64 -15.00
C LYS A 376 -3.64 -42.38 -14.78
N GLN A 377 -4.41 -43.45 -14.56
CA GLN A 377 -5.80 -43.34 -14.09
C GLN A 377 -5.82 -42.95 -12.60
N GLU A 378 -6.94 -42.41 -12.13
CA GLU A 378 -7.07 -41.83 -10.78
C GLU A 378 -6.86 -42.87 -9.67
N ASP A 379 -7.29 -44.12 -9.90
CA ASP A 379 -7.10 -45.26 -9.01
C ASP A 379 -5.65 -45.78 -8.95
N GLU A 380 -4.80 -45.39 -9.91
CA GLU A 380 -3.37 -45.69 -9.93
C GLU A 380 -2.51 -44.62 -9.24
N LEU A 381 -3.12 -43.49 -8.83
CA LEU A 381 -2.37 -42.41 -8.18
C LEU A 381 -2.01 -42.77 -6.73
N PRO A 382 -0.83 -42.35 -6.23
CA PRO A 382 -0.50 -42.47 -4.82
C PRO A 382 -1.56 -41.82 -3.92
N THR A 383 -1.86 -42.43 -2.78
CA THR A 383 -2.79 -41.87 -1.77
C THR A 383 -2.25 -40.61 -1.10
N THR A 384 -0.94 -40.39 -1.19
CA THR A 384 -0.26 -39.20 -0.67
C THR A 384 0.45 -38.47 -1.79
N LEU A 385 -0.06 -37.29 -2.14
CA LEU A 385 0.56 -36.36 -3.06
C LEU A 385 0.81 -35.02 -2.36
N LEU A 386 1.95 -34.39 -2.65
CA LEU A 386 2.34 -33.12 -2.04
C LEU A 386 2.49 -32.05 -3.11
N CYS A 387 2.04 -30.83 -2.83
CA CYS A 387 2.22 -29.70 -3.73
C CYS A 387 3.67 -29.19 -3.69
N HIS A 388 4.01 -28.31 -4.64
CA HIS A 388 5.31 -27.64 -4.70
C HIS A 388 5.71 -26.87 -3.43
N ARG A 389 4.76 -26.47 -2.58
CA ARG A 389 5.04 -25.80 -1.29
C ARG A 389 5.38 -26.76 -0.16
N CYS A 390 4.72 -27.91 -0.14
CA CYS A 390 4.87 -28.93 0.90
C CYS A 390 5.99 -29.91 0.59
N ASP A 391 6.22 -30.15 -0.70
CA ASP A 391 7.28 -31.01 -1.22
C ASP A 391 8.47 -30.16 -1.68
N ALA A 392 9.06 -29.42 -0.75
CA ALA A 392 10.36 -28.81 -0.97
C ALA A 392 11.45 -29.91 -0.96
N THR A 393 11.39 -30.80 -1.95
CA THR A 393 12.54 -31.61 -2.37
C THR A 393 13.47 -30.69 -3.19
N PRO A 394 14.77 -30.62 -2.88
CA PRO A 394 15.69 -29.68 -3.50
C PRO A 394 15.81 -29.93 -5.01
N PRO A 395 16.02 -28.88 -5.85
CA PRO A 395 16.32 -29.10 -7.26
C PRO A 395 17.68 -29.81 -7.40
N ASP A 396 17.64 -30.99 -8.01
CA ASP A 396 18.81 -31.73 -8.48
C ASP A 396 19.48 -30.97 -9.63
N ASP A 397 20.23 -29.91 -9.32
CA ASP A 397 21.25 -29.37 -10.22
C ASP A 397 22.51 -28.94 -9.44
N PRO A 398 23.58 -29.76 -9.41
CA PRO A 398 24.82 -29.45 -8.69
C PRO A 398 25.61 -28.24 -9.22
N ALA A 399 25.15 -27.55 -10.28
CA ALA A 399 25.99 -26.62 -11.03
C ALA A 399 26.05 -25.17 -10.51
N THR A 400 25.31 -24.78 -9.46
CA THR A 400 25.34 -23.37 -8.96
C THR A 400 25.51 -23.18 -7.46
N ALA A 401 25.95 -24.20 -6.72
CA ALA A 401 26.37 -24.03 -5.33
C ALA A 401 27.79 -23.42 -5.27
N MET A 402 27.90 -22.09 -5.22
CA MET A 402 29.15 -21.45 -4.78
C MET A 402 29.29 -21.66 -3.27
N SER A 403 30.18 -22.56 -2.86
CA SER A 403 30.62 -22.68 -1.47
C SER A 403 31.16 -21.34 -0.95
N PRO A 404 30.90 -20.99 0.32
CA PRO A 404 31.46 -19.78 0.91
C PRO A 404 33.00 -19.84 0.91
N PRO A 405 33.71 -18.75 0.57
CA PRO A 405 35.17 -18.74 0.59
C PRO A 405 35.71 -18.94 2.02
N PRO A 406 36.93 -19.50 2.18
CA PRO A 406 37.45 -19.95 3.48
C PRO A 406 37.76 -18.86 4.52
N ASP A 407 37.54 -17.58 4.20
CA ASP A 407 37.99 -16.43 4.98
C ASP A 407 36.85 -15.70 5.73
N MET A 408 35.91 -16.45 6.30
CA MET A 408 34.89 -15.88 7.19
C MET A 408 35.48 -15.54 8.57
N LYS A 409 35.87 -14.27 8.77
CA LYS A 409 36.16 -13.75 10.12
C LYS A 409 34.88 -13.74 10.96
N ARG A 410 34.72 -14.71 11.86
CA ARG A 410 33.68 -14.76 12.91
C ARG A 410 33.95 -13.77 14.08
N GLY A 411 34.47 -12.58 13.78
CA GLY A 411 35.01 -11.67 14.79
C GLY A 411 34.73 -10.21 14.46
N GLY A 412 33.47 -9.82 14.46
CA GLY A 412 33.02 -8.43 14.36
C GLY A 412 31.57 -8.33 14.81
N ARG A 413 31.18 -7.27 15.54
CA ARG A 413 29.76 -7.03 15.85
C ARG A 413 29.03 -6.87 14.52
N LYS A 414 27.89 -7.56 14.31
CA LYS A 414 27.08 -7.49 13.06
C LYS A 414 26.91 -6.04 12.53
N ARG A 415 26.84 -5.06 13.45
CA ARG A 415 26.79 -3.60 13.21
C ARG A 415 27.88 -3.03 12.30
N ASP A 416 29.09 -3.58 12.30
CA ASP A 416 30.23 -3.02 11.54
C ASP A 416 30.37 -3.59 10.11
N MET A 417 29.53 -4.56 9.75
CA MET A 417 29.72 -5.41 8.56
C MET A 417 28.74 -5.09 7.42
N CYS A 418 27.51 -4.65 7.73
CA CYS A 418 26.48 -4.36 6.73
C CYS A 418 26.36 -2.85 6.44
N VAL A 419 27.41 -2.29 5.83
CA VAL A 419 27.45 -0.90 5.35
C VAL A 419 27.17 -0.81 3.85
N LYS A 420 26.80 0.37 3.34
CA LYS A 420 26.61 0.58 1.89
C LYS A 420 27.84 0.08 1.10
N ASN A 421 27.57 -0.70 0.04
CA ASN A 421 28.51 -1.44 -0.80
C ASN A 421 29.17 -2.69 -0.18
N ALA A 422 28.82 -3.09 1.03
CA ALA A 422 29.22 -4.40 1.55
C ALA A 422 28.60 -5.51 0.69
N MET A 423 29.34 -6.60 0.48
CA MET A 423 28.73 -7.83 -0.04
C MET A 423 28.27 -8.66 1.15
N ILE A 424 27.04 -9.15 1.13
CA ILE A 424 26.46 -10.02 2.14
C ILE A 424 26.00 -11.33 1.52
N TRP A 425 25.91 -12.36 2.36
CA TRP A 425 25.37 -13.67 1.99
C TRP A 425 24.08 -13.89 2.76
N ILE A 426 23.00 -14.14 2.02
CA ILE A 426 21.65 -14.28 2.57
C ILE A 426 21.18 -15.71 2.31
N GLN A 427 20.83 -16.41 3.37
CA GLN A 427 20.15 -17.70 3.31
C GLN A 427 18.69 -17.47 2.90
N SER A 428 18.32 -17.85 1.68
CA SER A 428 16.96 -17.69 1.15
C SER A 428 16.10 -18.94 1.40
N THR A 429 16.73 -20.12 1.39
CA THR A 429 16.13 -21.40 1.83
C THR A 429 17.17 -22.16 2.66
N PRO A 430 16.80 -23.25 3.37
CA PRO A 430 17.76 -24.05 4.14
C PRO A 430 19.00 -24.45 3.32
N GLU A 431 18.83 -24.72 2.01
CA GLU A 431 19.91 -25.12 1.09
C GLU A 431 20.46 -24.00 0.20
N SER A 432 19.80 -22.82 0.13
CA SER A 432 20.18 -21.74 -0.81
C SER A 432 20.77 -20.52 -0.11
N VAL A 433 22.00 -20.19 -0.46
CA VAL A 433 22.68 -18.96 -0.06
C VAL A 433 22.92 -18.09 -1.27
N ARG A 434 22.28 -16.93 -1.31
CA ARG A 434 22.43 -15.93 -2.38
C ARG A 434 23.39 -14.83 -1.94
N GLN A 435 24.25 -14.38 -2.86
CA GLN A 435 25.14 -13.26 -2.63
C GLN A 435 24.45 -11.95 -3.06
N ALA A 436 24.46 -10.94 -2.20
CA ALA A 436 23.88 -9.64 -2.48
C ALA A 436 24.81 -8.48 -2.11
N LYS A 437 24.64 -7.35 -2.77
CA LYS A 437 25.34 -6.10 -2.47
C LYS A 437 24.41 -5.16 -1.71
N VAL A 438 24.86 -4.59 -0.60
CA VAL A 438 24.10 -3.55 0.12
C VAL A 438 24.11 -2.27 -0.72
N VAL A 439 22.96 -1.88 -1.24
CA VAL A 439 22.75 -0.66 -2.05
C VAL A 439 22.54 0.55 -1.15
N THR A 440 21.72 0.39 -0.12
CA THR A 440 21.31 1.46 0.81
C THR A 440 21.16 0.89 2.22
N VAL A 441 21.46 1.72 3.22
CA VAL A 441 21.19 1.43 4.64
C VAL A 441 20.22 2.50 5.13
N ALA A 442 19.06 2.10 5.64
CA ALA A 442 18.02 3.00 6.13
C ALA A 442 17.51 2.49 7.49
N GLY A 443 17.85 3.20 8.56
CA GLY A 443 17.50 2.80 9.93
C GLY A 443 18.00 1.39 10.26
N LYS A 444 17.08 0.47 10.55
CA LYS A 444 17.34 -0.94 10.88
C LYS A 444 17.31 -1.88 9.66
N PHE A 445 17.26 -1.35 8.44
CA PHE A 445 17.08 -2.16 7.24
C PHE A 445 18.18 -1.91 6.20
N LEU A 446 18.43 -2.95 5.40
CA LEU A 446 19.40 -2.98 4.32
C LEU A 446 18.64 -3.19 3.01
N ARG A 447 18.84 -2.31 2.03
CA ARG A 447 18.42 -2.59 0.66
C ARG A 447 19.53 -3.35 -0.04
N VAL A 448 19.21 -4.52 -0.56
CA VAL A 448 20.18 -5.45 -1.12
C VAL A 448 19.87 -5.73 -2.58
N HIS A 449 20.92 -5.84 -3.38
CA HIS A 449 20.85 -6.19 -4.79
C HIS A 449 21.51 -7.53 -5.00
N PHE A 450 20.74 -8.53 -5.41
CA PHE A 450 21.26 -9.88 -5.63
C PHE A 450 22.11 -9.94 -6.90
N LYS A 451 23.25 -10.62 -6.79
CA LYS A 451 24.20 -10.72 -7.90
C LYS A 451 23.56 -11.51 -9.05
N GLY A 452 23.51 -10.90 -10.24
CA GLY A 452 22.97 -11.53 -11.45
C GLY A 452 21.52 -11.15 -11.74
N GLU A 453 20.90 -10.33 -10.90
CA GLU A 453 19.52 -9.90 -11.09
C GLU A 453 19.42 -8.44 -11.50
N ALA A 454 18.26 -8.03 -12.03
CA ALA A 454 18.01 -6.64 -12.39
C ALA A 454 17.76 -5.79 -11.13
N SER A 455 18.10 -4.50 -11.14
CA SER A 455 17.92 -3.60 -9.97
C SER A 455 16.46 -3.43 -9.52
N VAL A 456 15.51 -3.83 -10.35
CA VAL A 456 14.08 -3.94 -10.03
C VAL A 456 13.80 -5.07 -9.02
N THR A 457 14.69 -6.06 -8.87
CA THR A 457 14.53 -7.16 -7.90
C THR A 457 15.12 -6.86 -6.53
N ASP A 458 15.66 -5.66 -6.30
CA ASP A 458 16.20 -5.27 -4.99
C ASP A 458 15.19 -5.50 -3.86
N GLU A 459 15.68 -6.01 -2.73
CA GLU A 459 14.88 -6.35 -1.55
C GLU A 459 15.33 -5.56 -0.31
N TRP A 460 14.41 -5.30 0.61
CA TRP A 460 14.73 -4.78 1.94
C TRP A 460 14.77 -5.93 2.93
N ILE A 461 15.84 -5.98 3.73
CA ILE A 461 16.05 -7.03 4.73
C ILE A 461 16.38 -6.37 6.07
N PRO A 462 15.79 -6.83 7.19
CA PRO A 462 16.19 -6.40 8.52
C PRO A 462 17.69 -6.62 8.75
N PHE A 463 18.35 -5.61 9.32
CA PHE A 463 19.79 -5.62 9.58
C PHE A 463 20.22 -6.80 10.47
N ASP A 464 19.37 -7.18 11.40
CA ASP A 464 19.56 -8.25 12.36
C ASP A 464 19.00 -9.60 11.89
N SER A 465 18.50 -9.67 10.65
CA SER A 465 17.92 -10.90 10.10
C SER A 465 18.84 -12.10 10.31
N ALA A 466 18.25 -13.20 10.78
CA ALA A 466 18.93 -14.47 10.95
C ALA A 466 19.43 -15.04 9.62
N SER A 467 18.82 -14.64 8.50
CA SER A 467 19.22 -15.06 7.16
C SER A 467 20.57 -14.47 6.71
N ILE A 468 21.08 -13.42 7.34
CA ILE A 468 22.38 -12.82 6.98
C ILE A 468 23.51 -13.65 7.61
N LEU A 469 24.20 -14.44 6.78
CA LEU A 469 25.25 -15.36 7.19
C LEU A 469 26.62 -14.68 7.39
N GLY A 470 26.83 -13.53 6.74
CA GLY A 470 28.06 -12.74 6.89
C GLY A 470 28.15 -11.60 5.88
N ALA A 471 29.17 -10.75 6.03
CA ALA A 471 29.46 -9.66 5.10
C ALA A 471 30.97 -9.50 4.85
N THR A 472 31.34 -8.92 3.71
CA THR A 472 32.67 -8.36 3.50
C THR A 472 32.68 -6.87 3.77
N THR A 473 33.76 -6.38 4.38
CA THR A 473 34.00 -4.94 4.49
C THR A 473 34.30 -4.41 3.08
N PRO A 474 33.71 -3.28 2.65
CA PRO A 474 34.04 -2.70 1.36
C PRO A 474 35.55 -2.43 1.29
N PRO A 475 36.20 -2.63 0.13
CA PRO A 475 37.62 -2.37 -0.01
C PRO A 475 37.87 -0.93 0.42
N LYS A 476 38.75 -0.74 1.42
CA LYS A 476 39.22 0.60 1.81
C LYS A 476 39.71 1.24 0.53
N ARG A 477 39.03 2.29 0.09
CA ARG A 477 39.50 3.13 -1.02
C ARG A 477 40.80 3.74 -0.53
N ASN A 478 41.93 3.09 -0.81
CA ASN A 478 43.24 3.64 -0.53
C ASN A 478 43.26 4.98 -1.24
N LYS A 479 43.22 6.07 -0.46
CA LYS A 479 43.70 7.37 -0.92
C LYS A 479 45.20 7.19 -1.12
N THR A 480 45.59 6.56 -2.23
CA THR A 480 46.92 6.76 -2.79
C THR A 480 47.01 8.26 -3.02
N LYS A 481 47.77 8.93 -2.14
CA LYS A 481 48.26 10.28 -2.35
C LYS A 481 49.02 10.24 -3.68
N GLN A 482 48.33 10.53 -4.79
CA GLN A 482 49.04 10.99 -5.98
C GLN A 482 49.76 12.27 -5.56
N PRO A 483 51.07 12.39 -5.82
CA PRO A 483 51.78 13.65 -5.64
C PRO A 483 51.09 14.70 -6.51
N LYS A 484 50.68 15.83 -5.91
CA LYS A 484 50.23 16.99 -6.68
C LYS A 484 51.35 17.40 -7.65
N PRO A 485 51.10 17.50 -8.96
CA PRO A 485 52.04 18.17 -9.85
C PRO A 485 52.16 19.63 -9.41
N SER A 486 53.39 20.09 -9.18
CA SER A 486 53.68 21.48 -8.83
C SER A 486 53.34 22.39 -10.01
N LEU A 487 52.17 23.02 -9.95
CA LEU A 487 51.85 24.18 -10.80
C LEU A 487 52.68 25.36 -10.31
N ALA A 488 53.76 25.63 -11.05
CA ALA A 488 54.55 26.84 -10.92
C ALA A 488 53.66 28.08 -11.11
N LYS A 489 53.74 29.01 -10.14
CA LYS A 489 53.09 30.33 -10.21
C LYS A 489 53.72 31.14 -11.36
N PRO A 490 52.93 31.74 -12.27
CA PRO A 490 53.43 32.79 -13.13
C PRO A 490 53.58 34.10 -12.34
N ALA A 491 54.75 34.72 -12.45
CA ALA A 491 55.10 36.02 -11.88
C ALA A 491 54.33 37.18 -12.56
N PRO A 492 54.13 38.34 -11.89
CA PRO A 492 53.21 39.38 -12.32
C PRO A 492 53.81 40.23 -13.45
N LYS A 493 53.03 40.52 -14.50
CA LYS A 493 53.38 41.53 -15.51
C LYS A 493 52.47 42.76 -15.40
N LYS A 494 53.15 43.91 -15.34
CA LYS A 494 52.67 45.28 -15.13
C LYS A 494 51.75 45.77 -16.26
N ALA A 495 50.80 46.64 -15.91
CA ALA A 495 49.95 47.39 -16.82
C ALA A 495 50.71 48.48 -17.59
N PRO A 496 50.23 48.85 -18.80
CA PRO A 496 50.38 50.20 -19.30
C PRO A 496 49.03 50.87 -19.67
N LYS A 497 48.88 52.07 -19.09
CA LYS A 497 48.24 53.34 -19.52
C LYS A 497 47.05 53.39 -20.51
N LYS A 498 46.12 54.27 -20.09
CA LYS A 498 44.95 54.87 -20.74
C LYS A 498 45.19 55.41 -22.16
N THR A 499 44.17 55.27 -23.01
CA THR A 499 43.83 56.27 -24.03
C THR A 499 42.31 56.42 -24.15
N THR A 500 41.84 57.62 -23.86
CA THR A 500 40.48 58.13 -24.05
C THR A 500 40.20 58.39 -25.52
N LEU A 501 39.01 58.05 -26.01
CA LEU A 501 38.36 58.79 -27.11
C LEU A 501 36.84 58.63 -27.03
N ALA A 502 36.19 59.78 -26.85
CA ALA A 502 34.75 60.00 -26.88
C ALA A 502 34.28 60.19 -28.33
N ILE A 503 33.06 59.76 -28.65
CA ILE A 503 32.12 60.36 -29.63
C ILE A 503 30.73 59.82 -29.25
N SER A 504 29.94 60.59 -28.50
CA SER A 504 28.92 61.57 -28.92
C SER A 504 27.51 60.96 -29.09
N ARG A 505 26.62 61.36 -28.18
CA ARG A 505 25.16 61.24 -28.27
C ARG A 505 24.63 62.19 -29.35
N ARG A 506 23.68 61.74 -30.17
CA ARG A 506 22.63 62.62 -30.71
C ARG A 506 21.25 61.97 -30.52
N ARG A 507 20.46 62.59 -29.64
CA ARG A 507 18.99 62.52 -29.58
C ARG A 507 18.43 63.72 -30.35
N LYS A 508 17.31 63.50 -31.07
CA LYS A 508 16.14 64.36 -31.35
C LYS A 508 15.40 63.70 -32.54
N ALA A 509 14.32 62.93 -32.36
CA ALA A 509 12.90 63.29 -32.08
C ALA A 509 12.21 64.07 -33.24
N PRO A 510 10.87 64.12 -33.38
CA PRO A 510 9.78 63.11 -33.29
C PRO A 510 8.71 63.24 -34.44
N VAL A 511 7.50 62.66 -34.27
CA VAL A 511 6.20 62.94 -34.97
C VAL A 511 6.00 62.22 -36.33
N ALA A 512 4.86 61.69 -36.79
CA ALA A 512 3.40 61.80 -36.54
C ALA A 512 2.74 60.47 -37.01
N THR A 513 1.49 60.08 -36.75
CA THR A 513 0.23 60.76 -36.34
C THR A 513 -0.59 59.85 -35.45
#